data_AF-A0A3B9LZ16-F1
#
_entry.id   AF-A0A3B9LZ16-F1
#
_cell.length_a   1.000
_cell.length_b   1.000
_cell.length_c   1.000
_cell.angle_alpha   90.00
_cell.angle_beta   90.00
_cell.angle_gamma   90.00
#
_symmetry.space_group_name_H-M   'P 1'
#
loop_
_entity.id
_entity.type
_entity.pdbx_description
1 polymer ?
#
loop_
_entity_poly.entity_id
_entity_poly.type
_entity_poly.pdbx_seq_one_letter_code
_entity_poly.pdbx_strand_id
1 'polypeptide(L)'
;QQAVELTEDDLDLSVFDGAVIDIDELVTEELLLAVPAQVLCKDNCLGICLVCGADRNQIDCGCAKAEVDPRWAGLKELVNGK
;
A
#
# COMPACT_ATOMS: atom_id res chain seq x y z
N GLN A 1 27.56 -18.17 20.70
CA GLN A 1 27.51 -16.92 19.91
C GLN A 1 26.70 -15.94 20.73
N GLN A 2 27.30 -14.83 21.13
CA GLN A 2 26.65 -13.83 21.98
C GLN A 2 26.14 -12.72 21.04
N ALA A 3 24.84 -12.48 21.04
CA ALA A 3 24.26 -11.36 20.30
C ALA A 3 24.63 -10.06 21.02
N VAL A 4 25.25 -9.13 20.30
CA VAL A 4 25.50 -7.76 20.76
C VAL A 4 24.31 -6.93 20.30
N GLU A 5 23.73 -6.13 21.19
CA GLU A 5 22.67 -5.19 20.81
C GLU A 5 23.26 -4.02 20.02
N LEU A 6 22.58 -3.64 18.94
CA LEU A 6 22.92 -2.49 18.12
C LEU A 6 22.43 -1.20 18.79
N THR A 7 23.25 -0.15 18.72
CA THR A 7 22.90 1.21 19.13
C THR A 7 22.42 2.04 17.94
N GLU A 8 21.79 3.19 18.15
CA GLU A 8 21.38 4.09 17.05
C GLU A 8 22.58 4.49 16.17
N ASP A 9 23.74 4.76 16.78
CA ASP A 9 24.96 5.11 16.04
C ASP A 9 25.42 3.98 15.10
N ASP A 10 25.16 2.72 15.46
CA ASP A 10 25.50 1.57 14.62
C ASP A 10 24.60 1.46 13.38
N LEU A 11 23.38 2.03 13.42
CA LEU A 11 22.43 2.02 12.31
C LEU A 11 22.77 3.06 11.23
N ASP A 12 23.46 4.14 11.62
CA ASP A 12 23.83 5.24 10.72
C ASP A 12 25.25 5.09 10.13
N LEU A 13 25.93 3.96 10.41
CA LEU A 13 27.31 3.68 9.99
C LEU A 13 27.36 2.68 8.83
N SER A 14 27.99 3.08 7.72
CA SER A 14 28.30 2.19 6.59
C SER A 14 29.81 2.07 6.37
N VAL A 15 30.27 0.88 6.00
CA VAL A 15 31.69 0.62 5.70
C VAL A 15 32.03 1.14 4.31
N PHE A 16 33.08 1.95 4.21
CA PHE A 16 33.55 2.53 2.94
C PHE A 16 34.93 1.96 2.57
N ASP A 17 35.07 1.45 1.34
CA ASP A 17 36.30 0.81 0.84
C ASP A 17 37.15 1.69 -0.09
N GLY A 18 36.73 2.94 -0.32
CA GLY A 18 37.56 3.99 -0.92
C GLY A 18 37.39 4.22 -2.42
N ALA A 19 36.85 3.26 -3.18
CA ALA A 19 36.78 3.41 -4.64
C ALA A 19 35.51 4.13 -5.08
N VAL A 20 34.37 3.74 -4.51
CA VAL A 20 33.03 4.21 -4.86
C VAL A 20 32.16 4.13 -3.61
N ILE A 21 31.25 5.09 -3.43
CA ILE A 21 30.18 4.98 -2.43
C ILE A 21 29.00 4.32 -3.13
N ASP A 22 28.65 3.11 -2.74
CA ASP A 22 27.41 2.46 -3.16
C ASP A 22 26.25 3.07 -2.36
N ILE A 23 25.28 3.63 -3.08
CA ILE A 23 24.11 4.30 -2.48
C ILE A 23 22.82 3.54 -2.78
N ASP A 24 22.89 2.41 -3.48
CA ASP A 24 21.69 1.71 -3.95
C ASP A 24 20.81 1.28 -2.77
N GLU A 25 21.41 0.76 -1.70
CA GLU A 25 20.70 0.35 -0.48
C GLU A 25 20.07 1.54 0.24
N LEU A 26 20.85 2.58 0.54
CA LEU A 26 20.38 3.80 1.22
C LEU A 26 19.21 4.47 0.47
N VAL A 27 19.34 4.59 -0.85
CA VAL A 27 18.29 5.19 -1.68
C VAL A 27 17.05 4.29 -1.71
N THR A 28 17.23 2.97 -1.76
CA THR A 28 16.11 2.02 -1.77
C THR A 28 15.30 2.08 -0.47
N GLU A 29 15.95 2.15 0.68
CA GLU A 29 15.29 2.27 1.98
C GLU A 29 14.44 3.54 2.07
N GLU A 30 15.03 4.69 1.72
CA GLU A 30 14.32 5.96 1.75
C GLU A 30 13.17 5.98 0.73
N LEU A 31 13.38 5.41 -0.46
CA LEU A 31 12.33 5.30 -1.47
C LEU A 31 11.16 4.45 -0.95
N LEU A 32 11.43 3.32 -0.31
CA LEU A 32 10.40 2.44 0.24
C LEU A 32 9.54 3.15 1.29
N LEU A 33 10.16 3.98 2.15
CA LEU A 33 9.45 4.79 3.13
C LEU A 33 8.64 5.92 2.50
N ALA A 34 9.15 6.51 1.41
CA ALA A 34 8.48 7.60 0.70
C ALA A 34 7.34 7.13 -0.23
N VAL A 35 7.33 5.86 -0.64
CA VAL A 35 6.28 5.31 -1.51
C VAL A 35 4.94 5.29 -0.77
N PRO A 36 3.86 5.83 -1.36
CA PRO A 36 2.53 5.75 -0.76
C PRO A 36 2.12 4.31 -0.51
N ALA A 37 1.70 3.99 0.72
CA ALA A 37 1.21 2.66 1.10
C ALA A 37 0.01 2.18 0.28
N GLN A 38 -0.71 3.11 -0.35
CA GLN A 38 -1.80 2.84 -1.28
C GLN A 38 -1.66 3.75 -2.50
N VAL A 39 -1.71 3.15 -3.69
CA VAL A 39 -1.82 3.90 -4.95
C VAL A 39 -3.23 4.49 -4.99
N LEU A 40 -3.32 5.78 -4.66
CA LEU A 40 -4.59 6.48 -4.70
C LEU A 40 -5.01 6.68 -6.15
N CYS A 41 -6.19 6.17 -6.47
CA CYS A 41 -6.85 6.51 -7.70
C CYS A 41 -7.25 8.00 -7.67
N LYS A 42 -7.46 8.62 -8.84
CA LYS A 42 -8.08 9.96 -8.92
C LYS A 42 -9.41 9.99 -8.17
N ASP A 43 -9.82 11.16 -7.68
CA ASP A 43 -11.02 11.32 -6.82
C ASP A 43 -12.31 10.72 -7.41
N ASN A 44 -12.44 10.70 -8.74
CA ASN A 44 -13.61 10.18 -9.46
C ASN A 44 -13.39 8.81 -10.11
N CYS A 45 -12.40 8.05 -9.65
CA CYS A 45 -12.12 6.71 -10.13
C CYS A 45 -13.26 5.75 -9.79
N LEU A 46 -13.84 5.11 -10.80
CA LEU A 46 -14.96 4.17 -10.63
C LEU A 46 -14.52 2.79 -10.09
N GLY A 47 -13.21 2.57 -10.02
CA GLY A 47 -12.57 1.36 -9.52
C GLY A 47 -12.73 0.15 -10.45
N ILE A 48 -12.34 -1.00 -9.92
CA ILE A 48 -12.47 -2.29 -10.59
C ILE A 48 -13.78 -2.97 -10.15
N CYS A 49 -14.43 -3.70 -11.04
CA CYS A 49 -15.60 -4.51 -10.68
C CYS A 49 -15.20 -5.70 -9.79
N LEU A 50 -15.78 -5.80 -8.59
CA LEU A 50 -15.53 -6.88 -7.63
C LEU A 50 -16.02 -8.27 -8.12
N VAL A 51 -16.81 -8.32 -9.19
CA VAL A 51 -17.35 -9.56 -9.76
C VAL A 51 -16.49 -10.08 -10.90
N CYS A 52 -16.09 -9.21 -11.83
CA CYS A 52 -15.43 -9.62 -13.07
C CYS A 52 -14.04 -9.01 -13.31
N GLY A 53 -13.58 -8.08 -12.47
CA GLY A 53 -12.26 -7.45 -12.61
C GLY A 53 -12.18 -6.38 -13.70
N ALA A 54 -13.29 -6.02 -14.35
CA ALA A 54 -13.31 -4.97 -15.36
C ALA A 54 -12.97 -3.59 -14.79
N ASP A 55 -12.18 -2.81 -15.52
CA ASP A 55 -11.97 -1.39 -15.24
C ASP A 55 -13.23 -0.59 -15.57
N ARG A 56 -13.92 -0.15 -14.52
CA ARG A 56 -15.20 0.58 -14.64
C ARG A 56 -15.01 2.00 -15.17
N ASN A 57 -13.77 2.48 -15.24
CA ASN A 57 -13.45 3.73 -15.91
C ASN A 57 -13.47 3.60 -17.44
N GLN A 58 -13.38 2.38 -17.97
CA GLN A 58 -13.38 2.10 -19.41
C GLN A 58 -14.70 1.53 -19.90
N ILE A 59 -15.31 0.64 -19.12
CA ILE A 59 -16.54 -0.05 -19.52
C ILE A 59 -17.56 -0.13 -18.38
N ASP A 60 -18.84 -0.10 -18.74
CA ASP A 60 -19.91 -0.56 -17.85
C ASP A 60 -20.11 -2.07 -18.05
N CYS A 61 -19.62 -2.86 -17.09
CA CYS A 61 -19.67 -4.32 -17.13
C CYS A 61 -21.07 -4.90 -16.85
N GLY A 62 -22.03 -4.10 -16.38
CA GLY A 62 -23.40 -4.55 -16.10
C GLY A 62 -23.54 -5.62 -15.00
N CYS A 63 -22.47 -5.99 -14.28
CA CYS A 63 -22.55 -6.95 -13.18
C CYS A 63 -23.49 -6.43 -12.09
N ALA A 64 -24.34 -7.32 -11.57
CA ALA A 64 -25.19 -7.00 -10.43
C ALA A 64 -24.32 -6.58 -9.23
N LYS A 65 -24.77 -5.55 -8.49
CA LYS A 65 -24.13 -5.17 -7.23
C LYS A 65 -24.22 -6.37 -6.29
N ALA A 66 -23.09 -6.71 -5.66
CA ALA A 66 -23.07 -7.76 -4.64
C ALA A 66 -24.08 -7.41 -3.55
N GLU A 67 -24.91 -8.38 -3.16
CA GLU A 67 -25.74 -8.25 -1.96
C GLU A 67 -24.84 -7.98 -0.76
N VAL A 68 -25.33 -7.13 0.16
CA VAL A 68 -24.64 -6.87 1.43
C VAL A 68 -24.47 -8.20 2.14
N ASP A 69 -23.21 -8.59 2.38
CA ASP A 69 -22.89 -9.81 3.09
C ASP A 69 -23.64 -9.85 4.43
N PRO A 70 -24.38 -10.93 4.75
CA PRO A 70 -25.18 -11.02 5.97
C PRO A 70 -24.38 -10.76 7.25
N ARG A 71 -23.07 -11.06 7.26
CA ARG A 71 -22.17 -10.81 8.40
C ARG A 71 -22.03 -9.31 8.71
N TRP A 72 -22.25 -8.47 7.70
CA TRP A 72 -22.16 -7.00 7.77
C TRP A 72 -23.52 -6.35 8.02
N ALA A 73 -24.59 -7.14 8.23
CA ALA A 73 -25.94 -6.60 8.38
C ALA A 73 -26.10 -5.60 9.54
N GLY A 74 -25.31 -5.73 10.61
CA GLY A 74 -25.31 -4.78 11.74
C GLY A 74 -24.71 -3.41 11.42
N LEU A 75 -23.99 -3.27 10.30
CA LEU A 75 -23.35 -2.02 9.87
C LEU A 75 -24.20 -1.23 8.87
N LYS A 76 -25.43 -1.68 8.58
CA LYS A 76 -26.34 -1.04 7.60
C LYS A 76 -26.56 0.45 7.88
N GLU A 77 -26.64 0.84 9.15
CA GLU A 77 -26.88 2.24 9.52
C GLU A 77 -25.69 3.16 9.16
N LEU A 78 -24.45 2.64 9.20
CA LEU A 78 -23.25 3.42 8.88
C LEU A 78 -23.11 3.75 7.39
N VAL A 79 -23.65 2.90 6.51
CA VAL A 79 -23.61 3.10 5.05
C VAL A 79 -24.63 4.16 4.60
N ASN A 80 -25.68 4.40 5.40
CA ASN A 80 -26.78 5.31 5.07
C ASN A 80 -26.61 6.73 5.63
N GLY A 81 -25.46 7.07 6.23
CA GLY A 81 -25.11 8.44 6.60
C GLY A 81 -26.03 9.09 7.64
N LYS A 82 -26.49 8.33 8.63
CA LYS A 82 -27.04 8.86 9.88
C LYS A 82 -26.11 8.57 11.05
#